data_AF-N9V697-F1
#
_entry.id   AF-N9V697-F1
#
_cell.length_a   1.000
_cell.length_b   1.000
_cell.length_c   1.000
_cell.angle_alpha   90.00
_cell.angle_beta   90.00
_cell.angle_gamma   90.00
#
_symmetry.space_group_name_H-M   'P 1'
#
loop_
_entity.id
_entity.type
_entity.pdbx_description
1 polymer ?
#
loop_
_entity_poly.entity_id
_entity_poly.type
_entity_poly.pdbx_seq_one_letter_code
_entity_poly.pdbx_strand_id
1 'polypeptide(L)'
;MPHLFGLPYIDVRLSFNSFIPADLDDELAGRLVDFYIKRLQSQPALHDKVEFEIVFSCYTPDLNERLQVLKAEGFSDEDVISISDSLKRLTNRVIDPSTGIWRSDEKKLKTLMERHEEIMSSNLDLAGKIYWLLEDAKRYGTLPFAGLARAGFMSVQILKSLVNVGILTSGDYDSFMSSLQTITSSLSLDRENFDKGYFLKNMVILDQELMTFYLSVMMKTLIYILIGTRKGKIVLS
;
A
#
# COMPACT_ATOMS: atom_id res chain seq x y z
N MET A 1 18.41 11.12 4.66
CA MET A 1 17.34 11.45 5.62
C MET A 1 17.71 12.74 6.35
N PRO A 2 16.85 13.77 6.31
CA PRO A 2 17.02 14.92 7.19
C PRO A 2 16.91 14.47 8.65
N HIS A 3 17.85 14.90 9.48
CA HIS A 3 17.95 14.53 10.89
C HIS A 3 18.07 15.82 11.70
N LEU A 4 17.18 16.01 12.66
CA LEU A 4 17.23 17.12 13.61
C LEU A 4 17.46 16.52 15.00
N PHE A 5 18.61 16.85 15.60
CA PHE A 5 19.06 16.30 16.89
C PHE A 5 19.07 14.76 16.98
N GLY A 6 19.33 14.06 15.87
CA GLY A 6 19.39 12.59 15.83
C GLY A 6 18.02 11.91 15.76
N LEU A 7 16.93 12.67 15.65
CA LEU A 7 15.59 12.12 15.41
C LEU A 7 15.36 11.99 13.89
N PRO A 8 14.86 10.84 13.41
CA PRO A 8 14.49 10.68 12.01
C PRO A 8 13.22 11.49 11.73
N TYR A 9 13.27 12.35 10.71
CA TYR A 9 12.09 13.07 10.22
C TYR A 9 11.64 12.51 8.87
N ILE A 10 10.33 12.48 8.68
CA ILE A 10 9.70 12.13 7.41
C ILE A 10 9.55 13.42 6.62
N ASP A 11 10.09 13.44 5.40
CA ASP A 11 9.80 14.50 4.44
C ASP A 11 8.39 14.28 3.88
N VAL A 12 7.40 14.93 4.49
CA VAL A 12 5.99 14.77 4.13
C VAL A 12 5.70 15.21 2.70
N ARG A 13 6.42 16.20 2.16
CA ARG A 13 6.24 16.64 0.76
C ARG A 13 6.75 15.57 -0.19
N LEU A 14 7.92 15.00 0.07
CA LEU A 14 8.44 13.87 -0.70
C LEU A 14 7.49 12.66 -0.63
N SER A 15 6.98 12.36 0.56
CA SER A 15 5.97 11.30 0.74
C SER A 15 4.71 11.56 -0.09
N PHE A 16 4.15 12.77 -0.05
CA PHE A 16 2.96 13.12 -0.85
C PHE A 16 3.22 13.06 -2.36
N ASN A 17 4.40 13.51 -2.82
CA ASN A 17 4.78 13.36 -4.23
C ASN A 17 4.80 11.91 -4.69
N SER A 18 5.21 10.97 -3.82
CA SER A 18 5.22 9.54 -4.17
C SER A 18 3.82 8.95 -4.44
N PHE A 19 2.76 9.62 -3.98
CA PHE A 19 1.38 9.20 -4.22
C PHE A 19 0.80 9.73 -5.53
N ILE A 20 1.36 10.81 -6.10
CA ILE A 20 0.86 11.40 -7.34
C ILE A 20 1.11 10.43 -8.51
N PRO A 21 0.09 10.18 -9.36
CA PRO A 21 0.31 9.46 -10.60
C PRO A 21 1.32 10.16 -11.52
N ALA A 22 2.26 9.40 -12.08
CA ALA A 22 3.34 9.93 -12.91
C ALA A 22 2.90 10.51 -14.27
N ASP A 23 1.64 10.33 -14.66
CA ASP A 23 1.05 10.85 -15.90
C ASP A 23 0.17 12.09 -15.70
N LEU A 24 0.15 12.64 -14.48
CA LEU A 24 -0.48 13.92 -14.19
C LEU A 24 0.48 15.06 -14.57
N ASP A 25 -0.07 16.16 -15.07
CA ASP A 25 0.71 17.37 -15.36
C ASP A 25 1.41 17.91 -14.09
N ASP A 26 2.65 18.40 -14.24
CA ASP A 26 3.50 18.81 -13.11
C ASP A 26 2.89 19.97 -12.30
N GLU A 27 2.19 20.90 -12.95
CA GLU A 27 1.52 22.02 -12.27
C GLU A 27 0.34 21.51 -11.43
N LEU A 28 -0.48 20.63 -12.03
CA LEU A 28 -1.62 20.02 -11.34
C LEU A 28 -1.16 19.10 -10.20
N ALA A 29 -0.09 18.35 -10.40
CA ALA A 29 0.54 17.53 -9.37
C ALA A 29 1.04 18.38 -8.19
N GLY A 30 1.72 19.50 -8.47
CA GLY A 30 2.18 20.44 -7.45
C GLY A 30 1.04 20.99 -6.60
N ARG A 31 -0.04 21.45 -7.25
CA ARG A 31 -1.25 21.93 -6.56
C ARG A 31 -1.89 20.84 -5.70
N LEU A 32 -1.96 19.60 -6.19
CA LEU A 32 -2.52 18.47 -5.43
C LEU A 32 -1.68 18.12 -4.21
N VAL A 33 -0.35 18.17 -4.31
CA VAL A 33 0.57 17.99 -3.17
C VAL A 33 0.39 19.11 -2.15
N ASP A 34 0.28 20.36 -2.59
CA ASP A 34 0.05 21.49 -1.69
C ASP A 34 -1.29 21.37 -0.96
N PHE A 35 -2.33 20.87 -1.63
CA PHE A 35 -3.59 20.51 -0.98
C PHE A 35 -3.40 19.46 0.13
N TYR A 36 -2.65 18.38 -0.13
CA TYR A 36 -2.37 17.36 0.90
C TYR A 36 -1.60 17.92 2.10
N ILE A 37 -0.60 18.77 1.85
CA ILE A 37 0.17 19.43 2.90
C ILE A 37 -0.72 20.33 3.74
N LYS A 38 -1.55 21.17 3.10
CA LYS A 38 -2.50 22.05 3.77
C LYS A 38 -3.47 21.26 4.64
N ARG A 39 -3.97 20.13 4.13
CA ARG A 39 -4.86 19.23 4.87
C ARG A 39 -4.18 18.65 6.10
N LEU A 40 -2.94 18.14 5.98
CA LEU A 40 -2.19 17.61 7.12
C LEU A 40 -1.83 18.69 8.14
N GLN A 41 -1.46 19.89 7.69
CA GLN A 41 -1.19 21.03 8.58
C GLN A 41 -2.44 21.43 9.39
N SER A 42 -3.61 21.39 8.76
CA SER A 42 -4.88 21.69 9.45
C SER A 42 -5.31 20.61 10.44
N GLN A 43 -4.86 19.36 10.23
CA GLN A 43 -5.21 18.21 11.07
C GLN A 43 -3.99 17.30 11.32
N PRO A 44 -3.01 17.73 12.15
CA PRO A 44 -1.77 16.98 12.35
C PRO A 44 -1.97 15.57 12.93
N ALA A 45 -3.10 15.32 13.60
CA ALA A 45 -3.48 14.01 14.11
C ALA A 45 -3.71 12.95 13.02
N LEU A 46 -3.78 13.35 11.74
CA LEU A 46 -3.91 12.43 10.60
C LEU A 46 -2.57 11.91 10.09
N HIS A 47 -1.43 12.25 10.71
CA HIS A 47 -0.11 11.89 10.21
C HIS A 47 0.10 10.37 10.04
N ASP A 48 -0.50 9.55 10.88
CA ASP A 48 -0.46 8.08 10.78
C ASP A 48 -1.50 7.51 9.79
N LYS A 49 -2.40 8.35 9.27
CA LYS A 49 -3.56 7.98 8.45
C LYS A 49 -3.65 8.72 7.12
N VAL A 50 -2.56 9.38 6.72
CA VAL A 50 -2.54 10.23 5.52
C VAL A 50 -3.03 9.51 4.26
N GLU A 51 -2.69 8.23 4.11
CA GLU A 51 -3.04 7.44 2.93
C GLU A 51 -4.55 7.21 2.79
N PHE A 52 -5.30 7.18 3.89
CA PHE A 52 -6.75 6.98 3.89
C PHE A 52 -7.54 8.30 3.98
N GLU A 53 -7.05 9.26 4.76
CA GLU A 53 -7.82 10.45 5.15
C GLU A 53 -7.48 11.69 4.32
N ILE A 54 -6.32 11.69 3.65
CA ILE A 54 -5.81 12.86 2.94
C ILE A 54 -5.58 12.54 1.46
N VAL A 55 -4.86 11.46 1.18
CA VAL A 55 -4.38 11.13 -0.17
C VAL A 55 -5.50 10.50 -1.01
N PHE A 56 -5.57 10.91 -2.27
CA PHE A 56 -6.31 10.19 -3.31
C PHE A 56 -5.33 9.22 -3.98
N SER A 57 -5.31 7.96 -3.55
CA SER A 57 -4.28 7.00 -3.98
C SER A 57 -4.70 6.11 -5.14
N CYS A 58 -6.00 5.95 -5.37
CA CYS A 58 -6.58 5.10 -6.41
C CYS A 58 -7.98 5.55 -6.81
N TYR A 59 -8.46 4.97 -7.90
CA TYR A 59 -9.84 5.07 -8.34
C TYR A 59 -10.74 4.17 -7.49
N THR A 60 -11.83 4.75 -7.03
CA THR A 60 -12.90 4.09 -6.28
C THR A 60 -14.25 4.57 -6.82
N PRO A 61 -15.34 3.79 -6.69
CA PRO A 61 -16.67 4.22 -7.15
C PRO A 61 -17.14 5.57 -6.61
N ASP A 62 -16.76 5.92 -5.37
CA ASP A 62 -17.05 7.21 -4.71
C ASP A 62 -15.99 8.30 -4.99
N LEU A 63 -14.96 8.04 -5.81
CA LEU A 63 -13.83 8.98 -5.99
C LEU A 63 -14.30 10.34 -6.51
N ASN A 64 -15.20 10.38 -7.49
CA ASN A 64 -15.66 11.64 -8.09
C ASN A 64 -16.36 12.53 -7.05
N GLU A 65 -17.06 11.96 -6.07
CA GLU A 65 -17.68 12.69 -4.97
C GLU A 65 -16.61 13.21 -4.01
N ARG A 66 -15.63 12.36 -3.65
CA ARG A 66 -14.51 12.72 -2.76
C ARG A 66 -13.65 13.85 -3.34
N LEU A 67 -13.44 13.87 -4.67
CA LEU A 67 -12.66 14.90 -5.34
C LEU A 67 -13.35 16.28 -5.34
N GLN A 68 -14.66 16.37 -5.06
CA GLN A 68 -15.35 17.67 -5.06
C GLN A 68 -14.80 18.65 -4.02
N VAL A 69 -14.14 18.15 -2.96
CA VAL A 69 -13.46 19.00 -1.98
C VAL A 69 -12.39 19.89 -2.62
N LEU A 70 -11.78 19.45 -3.73
CA LEU A 70 -10.77 20.21 -4.46
C LEU A 70 -11.33 21.47 -5.10
N LYS A 71 -12.62 21.52 -5.43
CA LYS A 71 -13.24 22.73 -6.01
C LYS A 71 -13.20 23.91 -5.04
N ALA A 72 -13.35 23.65 -3.73
CA ALA A 72 -13.22 24.67 -2.71
C ALA A 72 -11.78 25.20 -2.57
N GLU A 73 -10.80 24.48 -3.13
CA GLU A 73 -9.38 24.81 -3.14
C GLU A 73 -8.92 25.37 -4.49
N GLY A 74 -9.87 25.70 -5.38
CA GLY A 74 -9.60 26.35 -6.66
C GLY A 74 -9.22 25.40 -7.80
N PHE A 75 -9.52 24.11 -7.69
CA PHE A 75 -9.39 23.16 -8.81
C PHE A 75 -10.59 23.29 -9.75
N SER A 76 -10.33 23.28 -11.07
CA SER A 76 -11.39 23.32 -12.08
C SER A 76 -12.06 21.94 -12.24
N ASP A 77 -13.13 21.90 -13.02
CA ASP A 77 -13.76 20.63 -13.40
C ASP A 77 -12.80 19.75 -14.23
N GLU A 78 -12.02 20.37 -15.12
CA GLU A 78 -11.00 19.70 -15.93
C GLU A 78 -9.88 19.12 -15.05
N ASP A 79 -9.44 19.84 -14.02
CA ASP A 79 -8.45 19.35 -13.06
C ASP A 79 -8.96 18.07 -12.36
N VAL A 80 -10.20 18.09 -11.87
CA VAL A 80 -10.83 16.96 -11.18
C VAL A 80 -10.96 15.75 -12.10
N ILE A 81 -11.37 15.96 -13.35
CA ILE A 81 -11.45 14.90 -14.37
C ILE A 81 -10.06 14.31 -14.64
N SER A 82 -9.05 15.16 -14.82
CA SER A 82 -7.67 14.75 -15.09
C SER A 82 -7.10 13.88 -13.96
N ILE A 83 -7.31 14.29 -12.70
CA ILE A 83 -6.93 13.51 -11.51
C ILE A 83 -7.66 12.17 -11.48
N SER A 84 -8.99 12.17 -11.69
CA SER A 84 -9.80 10.95 -11.67
C SER A 84 -9.36 9.93 -12.73
N ASP A 85 -9.16 10.39 -13.97
CA ASP A 85 -8.73 9.56 -15.09
C ASP A 85 -7.32 9.01 -14.89
N SER A 86 -6.40 9.82 -14.36
CA SER A 86 -5.04 9.40 -14.05
C SER A 86 -5.02 8.35 -12.92
N LEU A 87 -5.80 8.56 -11.86
CA LEU A 87 -5.98 7.57 -10.80
C LEU A 87 -6.63 6.27 -11.31
N LYS A 88 -7.55 6.35 -12.27
CA LYS A 88 -8.15 5.19 -12.93
C LYS A 88 -7.10 4.39 -13.71
N ARG A 89 -6.27 5.06 -14.53
CA ARG A 89 -5.15 4.42 -15.25
C ARG A 89 -4.14 3.80 -14.29
N LEU A 90 -3.76 4.51 -13.22
CA LEU A 90 -2.88 3.97 -12.18
C LEU A 90 -3.49 2.71 -11.55
N THR A 91 -4.76 2.77 -11.17
CA THR A 91 -5.46 1.66 -10.52
C THR A 91 -5.46 0.42 -11.41
N ASN A 92 -5.83 0.58 -12.68
CA ASN A 92 -5.83 -0.53 -13.65
C ASN A 92 -4.43 -1.14 -13.82
N ARG A 93 -3.37 -0.33 -13.86
CA ARG A 93 -1.98 -0.83 -13.94
C ARG A 93 -1.56 -1.61 -12.70
N VAL A 94 -2.00 -1.19 -11.51
CA VAL A 94 -1.67 -1.88 -10.27
C VAL A 94 -2.45 -3.19 -10.17
N ILE A 95 -3.75 -3.17 -10.42
CA ILE A 95 -4.61 -4.34 -10.18
C ILE A 95 -4.64 -5.34 -11.34
N ASP A 96 -3.95 -5.08 -12.46
CA ASP A 96 -3.98 -5.97 -13.62
C ASP A 96 -3.59 -7.41 -13.23
N PRO A 97 -4.45 -8.41 -13.49
CA PRO A 97 -4.20 -9.79 -13.07
C PRO A 97 -2.95 -10.41 -13.71
N SER A 98 -2.52 -9.93 -14.88
CA SER A 98 -1.44 -10.52 -15.67
C SER A 98 -0.13 -9.74 -15.58
N THR A 99 -0.23 -8.41 -15.52
CA THR A 99 0.89 -7.46 -15.64
C THR A 99 1.00 -6.51 -14.46
N GLY A 100 0.18 -6.69 -13.42
CA GLY A 100 0.17 -5.86 -12.23
C GLY A 100 1.56 -5.70 -11.62
N ILE A 101 1.91 -4.45 -11.28
CA ILE A 101 3.25 -4.05 -10.78
C ILE A 101 3.69 -4.91 -9.58
N TRP A 102 2.73 -5.25 -8.71
CA TRP A 102 2.91 -6.09 -7.52
C TRP A 102 3.56 -7.44 -7.82
N ARG A 103 3.36 -8.03 -9.00
CA ARG A 103 3.98 -9.31 -9.36
C ARG A 103 5.49 -9.21 -9.48
N SER A 104 5.98 -8.08 -9.98
CA SER A 104 7.42 -7.83 -10.08
C SER A 104 8.04 -7.57 -8.70
N ASP A 105 7.29 -6.91 -7.82
CA ASP A 105 7.69 -6.63 -6.45
C ASP A 105 7.72 -7.91 -5.59
N GLU A 106 6.71 -8.77 -5.72
CA GLU A 106 6.68 -10.10 -5.09
C GLU A 106 7.92 -10.93 -5.47
N LYS A 107 8.30 -10.94 -6.75
CA LYS A 107 9.49 -11.66 -7.22
C LYS A 107 10.78 -11.11 -6.60
N LYS A 108 10.92 -9.78 -6.53
CA LYS A 108 12.10 -9.15 -5.90
C LYS A 108 12.18 -9.49 -4.42
N LEU A 109 11.06 -9.51 -3.70
CA LEU A 109 11.06 -9.88 -2.30
C LEU A 109 11.38 -11.37 -2.08
N LYS A 110 10.95 -12.27 -2.97
CA LYS A 110 11.41 -13.67 -2.95
C LYS A 110 12.93 -13.75 -3.11
N THR A 111 13.50 -12.99 -4.06
CA THR A 111 14.95 -12.89 -4.21
C THR A 111 15.63 -12.32 -2.96
N LEU A 112 15.04 -11.33 -2.28
CA LEU A 112 15.57 -10.82 -1.00
C LEU A 112 15.69 -11.93 0.04
N MET A 113 14.65 -12.77 0.16
CA MET A 113 14.62 -13.87 1.12
C MET A 113 15.68 -14.93 0.82
N GLU A 114 15.79 -15.35 -0.44
CA GLU A 114 16.80 -16.32 -0.89
C GLU A 114 18.22 -15.80 -0.57
N ARG A 115 18.49 -14.54 -0.90
CA ARG A 115 19.79 -13.90 -0.65
C ARG A 115 20.08 -13.71 0.84
N HIS A 116 19.06 -13.43 1.65
CA HIS A 116 19.22 -13.37 3.09
C HIS A 116 19.74 -14.71 3.65
N GLU A 117 19.15 -15.84 3.25
CA GLU A 117 19.62 -17.17 3.66
C GLU A 117 21.06 -17.45 3.20
N GLU A 118 21.41 -17.09 1.97
CA GLU A 118 22.77 -17.19 1.43
C GLU A 118 23.78 -16.37 2.25
N ILE A 119 23.47 -15.11 2.57
CA ILE A 119 24.37 -14.24 3.33
C ILE A 119 24.53 -14.76 4.76
N MET A 120 23.44 -15.19 5.40
CA MET A 120 23.48 -15.69 6.77
C MET A 120 24.27 -16.98 6.89
N SER A 121 24.16 -17.88 5.91
CA SER A 121 24.92 -19.14 5.84
C SER A 121 26.36 -18.99 5.32
N SER A 122 26.73 -17.83 4.78
CA SER A 122 28.08 -17.59 4.26
C SER A 122 29.15 -17.47 5.35
N ASN A 123 30.40 -17.67 4.93
CA ASN A 123 31.61 -17.45 5.74
C ASN A 123 32.05 -15.98 5.82
N LEU A 124 31.18 -15.04 5.41
CA LEU A 124 31.46 -13.61 5.55
C LEU A 124 31.62 -13.23 7.02
N ASP A 125 32.49 -12.27 7.29
CA ASP A 125 32.57 -11.65 8.60
C ASP A 125 31.32 -10.80 8.88
N LEU A 126 31.15 -10.36 10.13
CA LEU A 126 29.97 -9.60 10.55
C LEU A 126 29.79 -8.32 9.72
N ALA A 127 30.89 -7.60 9.43
CA ALA A 127 30.85 -6.39 8.64
C ALA A 127 30.39 -6.67 7.20
N GLY A 128 30.91 -7.72 6.57
CA GLY A 128 30.48 -8.16 5.24
C GLY A 128 29.01 -8.58 5.20
N LYS A 129 28.52 -9.30 6.21
CA LYS A 129 27.10 -9.66 6.31
C LYS A 129 26.21 -8.41 6.42
N ILE A 130 26.54 -7.48 7.32
CA ILE A 130 25.79 -6.22 7.47
C ILE A 130 25.76 -5.44 6.15
N TYR A 131 26.92 -5.32 5.47
CA TYR A 131 27.01 -4.62 4.20
C TYR A 131 26.06 -5.22 3.15
N TRP A 132 26.12 -6.53 2.92
CA TRP A 132 25.30 -7.17 1.89
C TRP A 132 23.81 -7.20 2.24
N LEU A 133 23.46 -7.36 3.52
CA LEU A 133 22.08 -7.25 3.97
C LEU A 133 21.51 -5.85 3.70
N LEU A 134 22.30 -4.79 3.92
CA LEU A 134 21.88 -3.42 3.63
C LEU A 134 21.73 -3.16 2.13
N GLU A 135 22.66 -3.66 1.30
CA GLU A 135 22.58 -3.52 -0.16
C GLU A 135 21.38 -4.28 -0.73
N ASP A 136 21.13 -5.49 -0.26
CA ASP A 136 19.97 -6.27 -0.69
C ASP A 136 18.65 -5.65 -0.21
N ALA A 137 18.59 -5.13 1.02
CA ALA A 137 17.42 -4.41 1.52
C ALA A 137 17.09 -3.19 0.65
N LYS A 138 18.09 -2.42 0.20
CA LYS A 138 17.88 -1.28 -0.71
C LYS A 138 17.37 -1.73 -2.09
N ARG A 139 17.93 -2.82 -2.62
CA ARG A 139 17.69 -3.26 -4.00
C ARG A 139 16.41 -4.08 -4.18
N TYR A 140 16.13 -4.95 -3.22
CA TYR A 140 15.07 -5.96 -3.29
C TYR A 140 14.00 -5.78 -2.22
N GLY A 141 14.26 -4.98 -1.17
CA GLY A 141 13.34 -4.79 -0.04
C GLY A 141 12.51 -3.51 -0.15
N THR A 142 13.14 -2.36 0.07
CA THR A 142 12.43 -1.09 0.35
C THR A 142 11.40 -0.71 -0.70
N LEU A 143 11.80 -0.65 -1.98
CA LEU A 143 10.90 -0.24 -3.06
C LEU A 143 9.84 -1.31 -3.37
N PRO A 144 10.19 -2.61 -3.50
CA PRO A 144 9.20 -3.67 -3.69
C PRO A 144 8.17 -3.77 -2.56
N PHE A 145 8.62 -3.65 -1.31
CA PHE A 145 7.74 -3.64 -0.15
C PHE A 145 6.76 -2.46 -0.20
N ALA A 146 7.24 -1.25 -0.50
CA ALA A 146 6.39 -0.07 -0.63
C ALA A 146 5.33 -0.25 -1.74
N GLY A 147 5.69 -0.88 -2.86
CA GLY A 147 4.76 -1.21 -3.94
C GLY A 147 3.63 -2.15 -3.49
N LEU A 148 3.97 -3.23 -2.78
CA LEU A 148 2.97 -4.16 -2.24
C LEU A 148 2.10 -3.53 -1.16
N ALA A 149 2.70 -2.76 -0.25
CA ALA A 149 1.95 -2.06 0.79
C ALA A 149 0.90 -1.12 0.17
N ARG A 150 1.31 -0.32 -0.83
CA ARG A 150 0.40 0.57 -1.57
C ARG A 150 -0.73 -0.21 -2.26
N ALA A 151 -0.43 -1.33 -2.91
CA ALA A 151 -1.46 -2.18 -3.52
C ALA A 151 -2.48 -2.71 -2.48
N GLY A 152 -1.99 -3.09 -1.29
CA GLY A 152 -2.84 -3.44 -0.15
C GLY A 152 -3.72 -2.28 0.31
N PHE A 153 -3.16 -1.08 0.48
CA PHE A 153 -3.92 0.11 0.86
C PHE A 153 -5.00 0.48 -0.16
N MET A 154 -4.67 0.46 -1.46
CA MET A 154 -5.64 0.67 -2.54
C MET A 154 -6.78 -0.35 -2.47
N SER A 155 -6.47 -1.62 -2.19
CA SER A 155 -7.46 -2.67 -2.06
C SER A 155 -8.43 -2.41 -0.90
N VAL A 156 -7.92 -1.96 0.25
CA VAL A 156 -8.76 -1.56 1.39
C VAL A 156 -9.62 -0.35 1.06
N GLN A 157 -9.09 0.65 0.33
CA GLN A 157 -9.87 1.82 -0.08
C GLN A 157 -11.02 1.45 -1.03
N ILE A 158 -10.77 0.56 -1.99
CA ILE A 158 -11.83 0.07 -2.89
C ILE A 158 -12.91 -0.65 -2.08
N LEU A 159 -12.54 -1.53 -1.15
CA LEU A 159 -13.52 -2.24 -0.31
C LEU A 159 -14.37 -1.27 0.52
N LYS A 160 -13.75 -0.29 1.19
CA LYS A 160 -14.48 0.75 1.95
C LYS A 160 -15.40 1.57 1.05
N SER A 161 -14.96 1.93 -0.15
CA SER A 161 -15.79 2.63 -1.13
C SER A 161 -17.02 1.82 -1.52
N LEU A 162 -16.88 0.51 -1.74
CA LEU A 162 -18.01 -0.37 -2.04
C LEU A 162 -19.03 -0.43 -0.90
N VAL A 163 -18.58 -0.32 0.36
CA VAL A 163 -19.48 -0.16 1.52
C VAL A 163 -20.17 1.21 1.47
N ASN A 164 -19.42 2.28 1.22
CA ASN A 164 -19.96 3.65 1.16
C ASN A 164 -21.06 3.80 0.12
N VAL A 165 -20.89 3.23 -1.08
CA VAL A 165 -21.89 3.29 -2.15
C VAL A 165 -23.01 2.24 -2.00
N GLY A 166 -23.01 1.47 -0.91
CA GLY A 166 -24.06 0.50 -0.59
C GLY A 166 -24.02 -0.80 -1.39
N ILE A 167 -22.92 -1.10 -2.10
CA ILE A 167 -22.72 -2.37 -2.80
C ILE A 167 -22.39 -3.49 -1.80
N LEU A 168 -21.62 -3.17 -0.75
CA LEU A 168 -21.30 -4.06 0.36
C LEU A 168 -21.95 -3.55 1.64
N THR A 169 -22.28 -4.48 2.54
CA THR A 169 -22.59 -4.13 3.94
C THR A 169 -21.30 -4.07 4.75
N SER A 170 -21.34 -3.39 5.91
CA SER A 170 -20.23 -3.45 6.86
C SER A 170 -19.92 -4.89 7.30
N GLY A 171 -20.95 -5.74 7.42
CA GLY A 171 -20.77 -7.16 7.73
C GLY A 171 -20.04 -7.95 6.63
N ASP A 172 -20.26 -7.62 5.35
CA ASP A 172 -19.51 -8.22 4.24
C ASP A 172 -18.03 -7.82 4.30
N TYR A 173 -17.76 -6.53 4.57
CA TYR A 173 -16.40 -6.02 4.75
C TYR A 173 -15.69 -6.70 5.92
N ASP A 174 -16.32 -6.77 7.09
CA ASP A 174 -15.74 -7.38 8.28
C ASP A 174 -15.48 -8.88 8.09
N SER A 175 -16.41 -9.58 7.43
CA SER A 175 -16.26 -11.00 7.08
C SER A 175 -15.10 -11.21 6.11
N PHE A 176 -14.97 -10.33 5.11
CA PHE A 176 -13.85 -10.36 4.17
C PHE A 176 -12.53 -10.14 4.90
N MET A 177 -12.42 -9.08 5.71
CA MET A 177 -11.20 -8.74 6.45
C MET A 177 -10.80 -9.85 7.43
N SER A 178 -11.78 -10.46 8.10
CA SER A 178 -11.54 -11.61 9.01
C SER A 178 -11.08 -12.87 8.28
N SER A 179 -11.38 -13.00 6.98
CA SER A 179 -10.88 -14.12 6.17
C SER A 179 -9.41 -13.97 5.76
N LEU A 180 -8.81 -12.80 5.96
CA LEU A 180 -7.42 -12.53 5.62
C LEU A 180 -6.51 -13.10 6.69
N GLN A 181 -5.54 -13.91 6.28
CA GLN A 181 -4.47 -14.34 7.16
C GLN A 181 -3.56 -13.13 7.41
N THR A 182 -3.53 -12.68 8.66
CA THR A 182 -2.69 -11.56 9.12
C THR A 182 -1.47 -12.11 9.86
N ILE A 183 -0.42 -11.30 9.93
CA ILE A 183 0.74 -11.55 10.79
C ILE A 183 0.31 -11.82 12.22
N THR A 184 -0.59 -11.00 12.75
CA THR A 184 -1.07 -11.14 14.12
C THR A 184 -1.77 -12.48 14.36
N SER A 185 -2.55 -12.97 13.38
CA SER A 185 -3.16 -14.30 13.48
C SER A 185 -2.13 -15.41 13.42
N SER A 186 -1.10 -15.30 12.58
CA SER A 186 -0.05 -16.31 12.51
C SER A 186 0.86 -16.29 13.75
N LEU A 187 1.27 -15.12 14.25
CA LEU A 187 2.04 -15.00 15.51
C LEU A 187 1.29 -15.56 16.72
N SER A 188 -0.03 -15.37 16.76
CA SER A 188 -0.85 -15.94 17.82
C SER A 188 -0.83 -17.46 17.78
N LEU A 189 -0.96 -18.05 16.58
CA LEU A 189 -0.85 -19.50 16.37
C LEU A 189 0.56 -20.03 16.65
N ASP A 190 1.60 -19.31 16.23
CA ASP A 190 3.00 -19.72 16.44
C ASP A 190 3.38 -19.69 17.92
N ARG A 191 2.88 -18.69 18.66
CA ARG A 191 3.07 -18.62 20.12
C ARG A 191 2.39 -19.77 20.85
N GLU A 192 1.24 -20.25 20.36
CA GLU A 192 0.53 -21.38 20.94
C GLU A 192 1.19 -22.72 20.60
N ASN A 193 1.81 -22.83 19.42
CA ASN A 193 2.33 -24.10 18.89
C ASN A 193 3.84 -24.32 19.09
N PHE A 194 4.63 -23.29 19.36
CA PHE A 194 6.09 -23.40 19.47
C PHE A 194 6.64 -23.00 20.85
N ASP A 195 7.76 -23.61 21.25
CA ASP A 195 8.48 -23.21 22.45
C ASP A 195 9.09 -21.81 22.30
N LYS A 196 9.27 -21.10 23.41
CA LYS A 196 9.74 -19.70 23.47
C LYS A 196 11.05 -19.45 22.70
N GLY A 197 11.99 -20.39 22.70
CA GLY A 197 13.27 -20.31 21.97
C GLY A 197 13.09 -20.45 20.46
N TYR A 198 12.20 -21.33 20.01
CA TYR A 198 11.85 -21.45 18.59
C TYR A 198 11.04 -20.24 18.10
N PHE A 199 10.08 -19.78 18.91
CA PHE A 199 9.29 -18.59 18.64
C PHE A 199 10.16 -17.34 18.49
N LEU A 200 11.06 -17.06 19.43
CA LEU A 200 11.94 -15.88 19.38
C LEU A 200 12.93 -15.93 18.21
N LYS A 201 13.36 -17.13 17.79
CA LYS A 201 14.27 -17.30 16.64
C LYS A 201 13.57 -17.01 15.31
N ASN A 202 12.28 -17.34 15.20
CA ASN A 202 11.50 -17.16 13.96
C ASN A 202 10.67 -15.86 13.94
N MET A 203 10.54 -15.15 15.08
CA MET A 203 9.88 -13.84 15.16
C MET A 203 10.55 -12.77 14.27
N VAL A 204 11.76 -13.01 13.78
CA VAL A 204 12.46 -12.10 12.84
C VAL A 204 12.04 -12.35 11.37
N ILE A 205 11.29 -13.41 11.07
CA ILE A 205 10.77 -13.75 9.73
C ILE A 205 9.38 -13.12 9.55
N LEU A 206 9.24 -11.84 9.92
CA LEU A 206 7.97 -11.08 9.86
C LEU A 206 7.63 -10.59 8.44
N ASP A 207 8.59 -10.54 7.52
CA ASP A 207 8.40 -9.96 6.19
C ASP A 207 7.55 -10.85 5.27
N GLN A 208 7.63 -12.17 5.41
CA GLN A 208 6.89 -13.11 4.54
C GLN A 208 5.38 -13.06 4.80
N GLU A 209 4.99 -12.84 6.05
CA GLU A 209 3.60 -12.74 6.47
C GLU A 209 2.99 -11.38 6.15
N LEU A 210 3.76 -10.28 6.23
CA LEU A 210 3.34 -8.94 5.76
C LEU A 210 3.06 -8.98 4.26
N MET A 211 3.94 -9.64 3.50
CA MET A 211 3.80 -9.82 2.06
C MET A 211 2.56 -10.66 1.72
N THR A 212 2.38 -11.77 2.43
CA THR A 212 1.21 -12.66 2.27
C THR A 212 -0.08 -11.92 2.61
N PHE A 213 -0.09 -11.08 3.65
CA PHE A 213 -1.22 -10.25 4.02
C PHE A 213 -1.59 -9.28 2.88
N TYR A 214 -0.66 -8.45 2.40
CA TYR A 214 -0.95 -7.48 1.34
C TYR A 214 -1.39 -8.15 0.03
N LEU A 215 -0.73 -9.24 -0.36
CA LEU A 215 -1.11 -10.02 -1.53
C LEU A 215 -2.49 -10.67 -1.36
N SER A 216 -2.79 -11.20 -0.18
CA SER A 216 -4.08 -11.82 0.14
C SER A 216 -5.22 -10.80 0.10
N VAL A 217 -5.02 -9.60 0.70
CA VAL A 217 -5.97 -8.49 0.62
C VAL A 217 -6.25 -8.18 -0.85
N MET A 218 -5.20 -7.90 -1.63
CA MET A 218 -5.35 -7.46 -3.02
C MET A 218 -5.95 -8.55 -3.93
N MET A 219 -5.46 -9.78 -3.87
CA MET A 219 -5.96 -10.88 -4.70
C MET A 219 -7.41 -11.23 -4.38
N LYS A 220 -7.78 -11.29 -3.10
CA LYS A 220 -9.17 -11.56 -2.72
C LYS A 220 -10.09 -10.39 -3.09
N THR A 221 -9.62 -9.14 -2.97
CA THR A 221 -10.38 -7.96 -3.44
C THR A 221 -10.61 -8.02 -4.95
N LEU A 222 -9.58 -8.36 -5.74
CA LEU A 222 -9.69 -8.55 -7.19
C LEU A 222 -10.68 -9.66 -7.57
N ILE A 223 -10.61 -10.81 -6.91
CA ILE A 223 -11.56 -11.90 -7.13
C ILE A 223 -12.99 -11.44 -6.80
N TYR A 224 -13.17 -10.73 -5.70
CA TYR A 224 -14.47 -10.22 -5.27
C TYR A 224 -15.04 -9.22 -6.28
N ILE A 225 -14.20 -8.30 -6.77
CA ILE A 225 -14.53 -7.36 -7.84
C ILE A 225 -14.93 -8.10 -9.12
N LEU A 226 -14.14 -9.09 -9.56
CA LEU A 226 -14.39 -9.87 -10.78
C LEU A 226 -15.66 -10.74 -10.69
N ILE A 227 -15.99 -11.24 -9.50
CA ILE A 227 -17.25 -11.96 -9.26
C ILE A 227 -18.43 -10.99 -9.24
N GLY A 228 -18.26 -9.81 -8.64
CA GLY A 228 -19.28 -8.77 -8.57
C GLY A 228 -19.59 -8.15 -9.94
N THR A 229 -18.58 -7.93 -10.79
CA THR A 229 -18.75 -7.45 -12.18
C THR A 229 -19.50 -8.48 -13.03
N ARG A 230 -19.19 -9.78 -12.91
CA ARG A 230 -19.93 -10.86 -13.59
C ARG A 230 -21.39 -10.99 -13.14
N LYS A 231 -21.72 -10.54 -11.93
CA LYS A 231 -23.09 -10.51 -11.41
C LYS A 231 -23.80 -9.16 -11.61
N GLY A 232 -23.19 -8.21 -12.32
CA GLY A 232 -23.74 -6.88 -12.58
C GLY A 232 -23.81 -5.95 -11.35
N LYS A 233 -23.10 -6.27 -10.27
CA LYS A 233 -23.13 -5.52 -8.99
C LYS A 233 -21.98 -4.53 -8.80
N ILE A 234 -20.90 -4.66 -9.57
CA ILE A 234 -19.71 -3.81 -9.47
C ILE A 234 -19.34 -3.36 -10.87
N VAL A 235 -19.23 -2.05 -11.12
CA VAL A 235 -18.74 -1.49 -12.39
C VAL A 235 -17.47 -0.72 -12.09
N LEU A 236 -16.32 -1.30 -12.44
CA LEU A 236 -15.00 -0.64 -12.41
C LEU A 236 -14.44 -0.40 -13.82
N SER A 237 -15.30 -0.49 -14.85
CA SER A 237 -14.92 -0.26 -16.26
C SER A 237 -14.53 1.19 -16.53
#